data_AF-A0A942G1S5-F1
#
_entry.id   AF-A0A942G1S5-F1
#
_cell.length_a   1.000
_cell.length_b   1.000
_cell.length_c   1.000
_cell.angle_alpha   90.00
_cell.angle_beta   90.00
_cell.angle_gamma   90.00
#
_symmetry.space_group_name_H-M   'P 1'
#
loop_
_entity.id
_entity.type
_entity.pdbx_description
1 polymer ?
#
loop_
_entity_poly.entity_id
_entity_poly.type
_entity_poly.pdbx_seq_one_letter_code
_entity_poly.pdbx_strand_id
1 'polypeptide(L)'
;MADKLKFALALSLVMAGIAGFYLLAEQPLVLRVLSVLLGIAAGVAVAWFTEPGQRFVILAQESIAETKKVVWPSRKETLQTTGIVFAFVLVMAIMLWLTDKTLAWVLYDLILGWK
;
A
#
# COMPACT_ATOMS: atom_id res chain seq x y z
N MET A 1 31.27 -0.65 0.96
CA MET A 1 31.25 -1.57 2.12
C MET A 1 30.88 -0.84 3.42
N ALA A 2 31.38 0.38 3.63
CA ALA A 2 31.05 1.20 4.80
C ALA A 2 29.54 1.43 5.00
N ASP A 3 28.76 1.64 3.93
CA ASP A 3 27.31 1.86 4.07
C ASP A 3 26.53 0.62 4.53
N LYS A 4 26.95 -0.57 4.10
CA LYS A 4 26.40 -1.83 4.62
C LYS A 4 26.68 -1.99 6.11
N LEU A 5 27.86 -1.55 6.55
CA LEU A 5 28.25 -1.59 7.96
C LEU A 5 27.47 -0.57 8.80
N LYS A 6 27.29 0.66 8.32
CA LYS A 6 26.48 1.68 8.99
C LYS A 6 25.01 1.26 9.07
N PHE A 7 24.48 0.61 8.02
CA PHE A 7 23.11 0.11 8.01
C PHE A 7 22.95 -1.09 8.96
N ALA A 8 23.91 -2.00 8.99
CA ALA A 8 23.95 -3.08 9.98
C ALA A 8 24.03 -2.55 11.42
N LEU A 9 24.78 -1.45 11.62
CA LEU A 9 24.87 -0.75 12.91
C LEU A 9 23.56 -0.06 13.30
N ALA A 10 22.85 0.54 12.33
CA ALA A 10 21.51 1.08 12.57
C ALA A 10 20.53 -0.03 13.01
N LEU A 11 20.57 -1.19 12.36
CA LEU A 11 19.74 -2.34 12.72
C LEU A 11 20.09 -2.90 14.11
N SER A 12 21.39 -2.97 14.44
CA SER A 12 21.82 -3.45 15.75
C SER A 12 21.45 -2.50 16.89
N LEU A 13 21.43 -1.17 16.66
CA LEU A 13 20.97 -0.19 17.63
C LEU A 13 19.46 -0.34 17.94
N VAL A 14 18.64 -0.60 16.92
CA VAL A 14 17.20 -0.88 17.12
C VAL A 14 17.02 -2.18 17.89
N MET A 15 17.74 -3.24 17.51
CA MET A 15 17.73 -4.53 18.22
C MET A 15 18.17 -4.37 19.68
N ALA A 16 19.18 -3.54 19.96
CA ALA A 16 19.64 -3.24 21.31
C ALA A 16 18.58 -2.47 22.13
N GLY A 17 17.85 -1.54 21.50
CA GLY A 17 16.72 -0.84 22.16
C GLY A 17 15.57 -1.79 22.53
N ILE A 18 15.24 -2.73 21.64
CA ILE A 18 14.25 -3.79 21.89
C ILE A 18 14.75 -4.74 22.97
N ALA A 19 16.01 -5.16 22.93
CA ALA A 19 16.61 -5.98 23.98
C ALA A 19 16.56 -5.25 25.34
N GLY A 20 16.83 -3.94 25.37
CA GLY A 20 16.69 -3.10 26.55
C GLY A 20 15.30 -3.17 27.18
N PHE A 21 14.24 -3.25 26.38
CA PHE A 21 12.86 -3.41 26.88
C PHE A 21 12.65 -4.72 27.67
N TYR A 22 13.29 -5.81 27.22
CA TYR A 22 13.21 -7.11 27.88
C TYR A 22 14.14 -7.21 29.08
N LEU A 23 15.34 -6.61 29.01
CA LEU A 23 16.31 -6.61 30.12
C LEU A 23 15.87 -5.73 31.29
N LEU A 24 15.17 -4.61 31.02
CA LEU A 24 14.63 -3.71 32.05
C LEU A 24 13.24 -4.18 32.54
N ALA A 25 12.99 -5.50 32.56
CA ALA A 25 11.66 -6.02 32.90
C ALA A 25 11.15 -5.66 34.29
N GLU A 26 12.06 -5.52 35.25
CA GLU A 26 11.78 -5.18 36.64
C GLU A 26 11.64 -3.66 36.90
N GLN A 27 11.94 -2.82 35.90
CA GLN A 27 11.87 -1.36 35.99
C GLN A 27 10.47 -0.83 35.60
N PRO A 28 10.10 0.39 36.01
CA PRO A 28 8.85 1.02 35.61
C PRO A 28 8.72 1.12 34.08
N LEU A 29 7.48 0.99 33.60
CA LEU A 29 7.12 0.99 32.17
C LEU A 29 7.78 2.13 31.38
N VAL A 30 7.87 3.32 31.99
CA VAL A 30 8.45 4.52 31.38
C VAL A 30 9.90 4.28 30.93
N LEU A 31 10.73 3.65 31.76
CA LEU A 31 12.14 3.40 31.43
C LEU A 31 12.29 2.36 30.31
N ARG A 32 11.39 1.38 30.27
CA ARG A 32 11.36 0.34 29.22
C ARG A 32 10.98 0.95 27.87
N VAL A 33 9.97 1.80 27.82
CA VAL A 33 9.57 2.49 26.59
C VAL A 33 10.67 3.45 26.13
N LEU A 34 11.35 4.11 27.08
CA LEU A 34 12.42 5.05 26.77
C LEU A 34 13.66 4.37 26.16
N SER A 35 13.99 3.13 26.56
CA SER A 35 15.09 2.37 25.93
C SER A 35 14.79 2.03 24.46
N VAL A 36 13.54 1.69 24.14
CA VAL A 36 13.11 1.42 22.76
C VAL A 36 13.12 2.70 21.94
N LEU A 37 12.57 3.80 22.48
CA LEU A 37 12.57 5.10 21.81
C LEU A 37 13.99 5.59 21.51
N LEU A 38 14.92 5.47 22.45
CA LEU A 38 16.33 5.81 22.22
C LEU A 38 16.98 4.91 21.18
N GLY A 39 16.75 3.60 21.22
CA GLY A 39 17.28 2.66 20.23
C GLY A 39 16.76 2.93 18.81
N ILE A 40 15.47 3.25 18.68
CA ILE A 40 14.86 3.65 17.41
C ILE A 40 15.44 5.00 16.95
N ALA A 41 15.49 6.01 17.83
CA ALA A 41 16.01 7.33 17.48
C ALA A 41 17.48 7.25 17.01
N ALA A 42 18.31 6.50 17.73
CA ALA A 42 19.71 6.26 17.35
C ALA A 42 19.82 5.50 16.02
N GLY A 43 19.02 4.43 15.83
CA GLY A 43 18.97 3.68 14.58
C GLY A 43 18.58 4.54 13.38
N VAL A 44 17.53 5.37 13.53
CA VAL A 44 17.08 6.31 12.49
C VAL A 44 18.14 7.38 12.21
N ALA A 45 18.77 7.93 13.24
CA ALA A 45 19.85 8.91 13.06
C ALA A 45 21.02 8.32 12.26
N VAL A 46 21.47 7.10 12.59
CA VAL A 46 22.52 6.42 11.83
C VAL A 46 22.07 6.10 10.41
N ALA A 47 20.83 5.63 10.22
CA ALA A 47 20.27 5.34 8.89
C ALA A 47 20.23 6.58 7.99
N TRP A 48 19.96 7.77 8.54
CA TRP A 48 19.94 9.03 7.80
C TRP A 48 21.30 9.41 7.19
N PHE A 49 22.41 9.00 7.83
CA PHE A 49 23.77 9.23 7.32
C PHE A 49 24.27 8.12 6.36
N THR A 50 23.42 7.16 6.01
CA THR A 50 23.76 6.12 5.03
C THR A 50 23.34 6.52 3.62
N GLU A 51 24.09 6.06 2.62
CA GLU A 51 23.77 6.24 1.20
C GLU A 51 22.31 5.87 0.83
N PRO A 52 21.75 4.70 1.24
CA PRO A 52 20.35 4.39 0.99
C PRO A 52 19.36 5.29 1.73
N GLY A 53 19.68 5.74 2.95
CA GLY A 53 18.84 6.67 3.71
C GLY A 53 18.72 8.04 3.03
N GLN A 54 19.83 8.59 2.55
CA GLN A 54 19.82 9.86 1.81
C GLN A 54 19.07 9.74 0.48
N ARG A 55 19.25 8.63 -0.25
CA ARG A 55 18.49 8.35 -1.48
C ARG A 55 16.99 8.27 -1.23
N PHE A 56 16.56 7.66 -0.12
CA PHE A 56 15.15 7.61 0.26
C PHE A 56 14.58 9.01 0.52
N VAL A 57 15.33 9.88 1.20
CA VAL A 57 14.88 11.27 1.46
C VAL A 57 14.72 12.05 0.16
N ILE A 58 15.66 11.91 -0.76
CA ILE A 58 15.59 12.55 -2.09
C ILE A 58 14.37 12.00 -2.86
N LEU A 59 14.19 10.68 -2.91
CA LEU A 59 13.04 10.05 -3.56
C LEU A 59 11.71 10.51 -2.96
N ALA A 60 11.62 10.67 -1.63
CA ALA A 60 10.43 11.15 -0.96
C ALA A 60 10.12 12.60 -1.35
N GLN A 61 11.14 13.47 -1.42
CA GLN A 61 10.99 14.85 -1.89
C GLN A 61 10.55 14.91 -3.36
N GLU A 62 11.18 14.12 -4.22
CA GLU A 62 10.81 13.99 -5.64
C GLU A 62 9.37 13.48 -5.81
N SER A 63 8.97 12.48 -5.03
CA SER A 63 7.60 11.94 -5.05
C SER A 63 6.56 12.99 -4.64
N ILE A 64 6.86 13.82 -3.63
CA ILE A 64 6.00 14.94 -3.24
C ILE A 64 5.93 15.99 -4.35
N ALA A 65 7.06 16.31 -4.98
CA ALA A 65 7.10 17.24 -6.10
C ALA A 65 6.30 16.73 -7.30
N GLU A 66 6.36 15.44 -7.60
CA GLU A 66 5.62 14.79 -8.68
C GLU A 66 4.12 14.73 -8.37
N THR A 67 3.75 14.43 -7.12
CA THR A 67 2.35 14.43 -6.68
C THR A 67 1.71 15.81 -6.85
N LYS A 68 2.47 16.90 -6.73
CA LYS A 68 1.97 18.27 -7.00
C LYS A 68 1.69 18.54 -8.48
N LYS A 69 2.27 17.76 -9.39
CA LYS A 69 2.00 17.84 -10.84
C LYS A 69 0.74 17.07 -11.23
N VAL A 70 0.18 16.26 -10.33
CA VAL A 70 -1.06 15.53 -10.58
C VAL A 70 -2.21 16.52 -10.65
N VAL A 71 -2.73 16.71 -11.86
CA VAL A 71 -3.95 17.47 -12.07
C VAL A 71 -5.12 16.59 -11.64
N TRP A 72 -5.73 16.94 -10.51
CA TRP A 72 -6.90 16.22 -10.04
C TRP A 72 -8.09 16.49 -10.97
N PRO A 73 -8.81 15.42 -11.39
CA PRO A 73 -9.92 15.58 -12.32
C PRO A 73 -11.01 16.43 -11.68
N SER A 74 -11.64 17.26 -12.51
CA SER A 74 -12.83 17.98 -12.10
C SER A 74 -13.98 17.01 -11.80
N ARG A 75 -14.97 17.45 -11.02
CA ARG A 75 -16.19 16.65 -10.78
C ARG A 75 -16.88 16.23 -12.09
N LYS A 76 -16.80 17.08 -13.13
CA LYS A 76 -17.37 16.80 -14.45
C LYS A 76 -16.64 15.67 -15.16
N GLU A 77 -15.30 15.68 -15.20
CA GLU A 77 -14.49 14.62 -15.83
C GLU A 77 -14.64 13.28 -15.08
N THR A 78 -14.70 13.34 -13.76
CA THR A 78 -14.92 12.16 -12.90
C THR A 78 -16.26 11.50 -13.21
N LEU A 79 -17.33 12.30 -13.28
CA LEU A 79 -18.67 11.82 -13.61
C LEU A 79 -18.77 11.33 -15.05
N GLN A 80 -18.11 12.00 -16.00
CA GLN A 80 -18.07 11.57 -17.40
C GLN A 80 -17.38 10.22 -17.55
N THR A 81 -16.21 10.04 -16.96
CA THR A 81 -15.46 8.78 -17.01
C THR A 81 -16.25 7.65 -16.35
N THR A 82 -16.86 7.92 -15.18
CA THR A 82 -17.74 6.97 -14.51
C THR A 82 -18.93 6.61 -15.40
N GLY A 83 -19.61 7.60 -15.99
CA GLY A 83 -20.75 7.38 -16.88
C GLY A 83 -20.38 6.53 -18.11
N ILE A 84 -19.21 6.74 -18.71
CA ILE A 84 -18.70 5.92 -19.81
C ILE A 84 -18.54 4.46 -19.37
N VAL A 85 -17.92 4.23 -18.21
CA VAL A 85 -17.75 2.87 -17.66
C VAL A 85 -19.11 2.20 -17.39
N PHE A 86 -20.06 2.93 -16.80
CA PHE A 86 -21.42 2.41 -16.57
C PHE A 86 -22.14 2.06 -17.87
N ALA A 87 -22.03 2.90 -18.90
CA ALA A 87 -22.62 2.61 -20.21
C ALA A 87 -22.02 1.33 -20.82
N PHE A 88 -20.69 1.18 -20.75
CA PHE A 88 -20.01 -0.02 -21.22
C PHE A 88 -20.48 -1.28 -20.48
N VAL A 89 -20.53 -1.23 -19.14
CA VAL A 89 -21.01 -2.35 -18.32
C VAL A 89 -22.45 -2.70 -18.64
N LEU A 90 -23.32 -1.71 -18.84
CA LEU A 90 -24.73 -1.92 -19.17
C LEU A 90 -24.91 -2.62 -20.53
N VAL A 91 -24.12 -2.25 -21.53
CA VAL A 91 -24.11 -2.94 -22.83
C VAL A 91 -23.67 -4.40 -22.68
N MET A 92 -22.58 -4.65 -21.95
CA MET A 92 -22.11 -6.00 -21.67
C MET A 92 -23.14 -6.83 -20.91
N ALA A 93 -23.80 -6.24 -19.90
CA ALA A 93 -24.82 -6.91 -19.12
C ALA A 93 -26.03 -7.32 -19.98
N ILE A 94 -26.49 -6.44 -20.87
CA ILE A 94 -27.57 -6.75 -21.81
C ILE A 94 -27.17 -7.86 -22.78
N MET A 95 -25.95 -7.80 -23.32
CA MET A 95 -25.46 -8.79 -24.27
C MET A 95 -25.34 -10.20 -23.65
N LEU A 96 -24.79 -10.27 -22.43
CA LEU A 96 -24.73 -11.51 -21.67
C LEU A 96 -26.12 -12.01 -21.29
N TRP A 97 -26.99 -11.13 -20.78
CA TRP A 97 -28.37 -11.48 -20.42
C TRP A 97 -29.15 -12.05 -21.62
N LEU A 98 -29.00 -11.44 -22.80
CA LEU A 98 -29.61 -11.95 -24.02
C LEU A 98 -29.11 -13.35 -24.37
N THR A 99 -27.80 -13.57 -24.24
CA THR A 99 -27.14 -14.85 -24.52
C THR A 99 -27.61 -15.92 -23.53
N ASP A 100 -27.67 -15.60 -22.23
CA ASP A 100 -28.17 -16.52 -21.21
C ASP A 100 -29.63 -16.88 -21.44
N LYS A 101 -30.46 -15.91 -21.85
CA LYS A 101 -31.88 -16.14 -22.18
C LYS A 101 -32.07 -16.99 -23.42
N THR A 102 -31.29 -16.77 -24.47
CA THR A 102 -31.36 -17.60 -25.68
C THR A 102 -30.87 -19.02 -25.41
N LEU A 103 -29.77 -19.19 -24.67
CA LEU A 103 -29.28 -20.49 -24.23
C LEU A 103 -30.31 -21.22 -23.36
N ALA A 104 -30.91 -20.54 -22.38
CA ALA A 104 -31.95 -21.12 -21.53
C ALA A 104 -33.16 -21.55 -22.37
N TRP A 105 -33.65 -20.70 -23.27
CA TRP A 105 -34.77 -21.03 -24.15
C TRP A 105 -34.46 -22.26 -25.02
N VAL A 106 -33.29 -22.30 -25.68
CA VAL A 106 -32.88 -23.46 -26.49
C VAL A 106 -32.79 -24.73 -25.64
N LEU A 107 -32.23 -24.65 -24.44
CA LEU A 107 -32.06 -25.84 -23.61
C LEU A 107 -33.40 -26.36 -23.05
N TYR A 108 -34.26 -25.47 -22.54
CA TYR A 108 -35.51 -25.86 -21.89
C TYR A 108 -36.62 -26.19 -22.89
N ASP A 109 -36.86 -25.35 -23.90
CA ASP A 109 -37.99 -25.53 -24.83
C ASP A 109 -37.64 -26.52 -25.95
N LEU A 110 -36.43 -26.46 -26.51
CA LEU A 110 -36.08 -27.27 -27.69
C LEU A 110 -35.52 -28.65 -27.31
N ILE A 111 -34.67 -28.73 -26.28
CA ILE A 111 -33.98 -29.99 -25.93
C ILE A 111 -34.72 -30.76 -24.85
N LEU A 112 -35.12 -30.10 -23.75
CA LEU A 112 -35.80 -30.78 -22.64
C LEU A 112 -37.32 -30.88 -22.81
N GLY A 113 -37.94 -30.06 -23.67
CA GLY A 113 -39.37 -30.11 -23.96
C GLY A 113 -40.25 -29.86 -22.74
N TRP A 114 -39.76 -29.14 -21.73
CA TRP A 114 -40.54 -28.82 -20.54
C TRP A 114 -41.28 -27.50 -20.78
N LYS A 115 -42.62 -27.62 -20.87
CA LYS A 115 -43.59 -26.54 -21.07
C LYS A 115 -43.49 -25.40 -20.07
#